data_AF-A0A7W9FCB4-F1
#
_entry.id   AF-A0A7W9FCB4-F1
#
_cell.length_a   1.000
_cell.length_b   1.000
_cell.length_c   1.000
_cell.angle_alpha   90.00
_cell.angle_beta   90.00
_cell.angle_gamma   90.00
#
_symmetry.space_group_name_H-M   'P 1'
#
loop_
_entity.id
_entity.type
_entity.pdbx_description
1 polymer ?
#
loop_
_entity_poly.entity_id
_entity_poly.type
_entity_poly.pdbx_seq_one_letter_code
_entity_poly.pdbx_strand_id
1 'polypeptide(L)'
;MKSRLVASAALSALVLLGATGCTFITPQSTNIKYSAADGVNIPDSDGPLEIRNAVVIATEDGSTGNLVAAIVNPTDRSETLTVEIEGVEPLTLRVGAGDQLSLGANAEPLRIDGLDAKPGATVTMYFQSGDAIGATADVPVLDGTLSYYADLVPEED
;
A
#
# COMPACT_ATOMS: atom_id res chain seq x y z
N MET A 1 61.70 16.08 8.55
CA MET A 1 60.74 16.51 7.50
C MET A 1 59.74 15.42 7.11
N LYS A 2 60.14 14.16 6.85
CA LYS A 2 59.23 13.06 6.46
C LYS A 2 58.11 12.72 7.45
N SER A 3 58.38 12.67 8.76
CA SER A 3 57.36 12.38 9.80
C SER A 3 56.26 13.45 9.89
N ARG A 4 56.58 14.72 9.65
CA ARG A 4 55.61 15.82 9.69
C ARG A 4 54.62 15.74 8.51
N LEU A 5 55.11 15.38 7.33
CA LEU A 5 54.27 15.13 6.15
C LEU A 5 53.32 13.96 6.35
N VAL A 6 53.83 12.85 6.91
CA VAL A 6 53.01 11.66 7.22
C VAL A 6 51.92 11.99 8.25
N ALA A 7 52.26 12.71 9.31
CA ALA A 7 51.30 13.12 10.33
C ALA A 7 50.21 14.05 9.76
N SER A 8 50.59 15.03 8.93
CA SER A 8 49.62 15.92 8.28
C SER A 8 48.70 15.17 7.33
N ALA A 9 49.23 14.24 6.51
CA ALA A 9 48.42 13.44 5.60
C ALA A 9 47.43 12.53 6.36
N ALA A 10 47.88 11.89 7.43
CA ALA A 10 47.02 11.03 8.27
C ALA A 10 45.89 11.84 8.93
N LEU A 11 46.19 13.04 9.43
CA LEU A 11 45.19 13.91 10.07
C LEU A 11 44.16 14.41 9.05
N SER A 12 44.60 14.82 7.86
CA SER A 12 43.71 15.22 6.77
C SER A 12 42.78 14.08 6.34
N ALA A 13 43.31 12.86 6.22
CA ALA A 13 42.49 11.68 5.89
C ALA A 13 41.44 11.40 6.98
N LEU A 14 41.81 11.47 8.26
CA LEU A 14 40.89 11.28 9.38
C LEU A 14 39.77 12.34 9.41
N VAL A 15 40.09 13.61 9.17
CA VAL A 15 39.09 14.69 9.16
C VAL A 15 38.14 14.53 7.97
N LEU A 16 38.66 14.22 6.77
CA LEU A 16 37.82 14.01 5.59
C LEU A 16 36.87 12.82 5.80
N LEU A 17 37.40 11.67 6.23
CA LEU A 17 36.59 10.46 6.46
C LEU A 17 35.60 10.62 7.62
N GLY A 18 36.01 11.27 8.71
CA GLY A 18 35.15 11.51 9.88
C GLY A 18 34.02 12.50 9.59
N ALA A 19 34.32 13.60 8.89
CA ALA A 19 33.32 14.62 8.58
C ALA A 19 32.30 14.17 7.51
N THR A 20 32.71 13.33 6.55
CA THR A 20 31.78 12.77 5.53
C THR A 20 31.15 11.44 5.94
N GLY A 21 31.60 10.82 7.03
CA GLY A 21 31.15 9.51 7.49
C GLY A 21 29.69 9.47 7.96
N CYS A 22 29.10 10.61 8.34
CA CYS A 22 27.71 10.67 8.81
C CYS A 22 26.70 10.14 7.78
N THR A 23 26.97 10.31 6.47
CA THR A 23 26.06 9.83 5.41
C THR A 23 25.93 8.30 5.34
N PHE A 24 26.89 7.56 5.90
CA PHE A 24 26.90 6.09 5.88
C PHE A 24 26.13 5.45 7.03
N ILE A 25 25.83 6.21 8.09
CA ILE A 25 25.13 5.73 9.29
C ILE A 25 23.70 6.25 9.39
N THR A 26 23.35 7.28 8.60
CA THR A 26 21.97 7.80 8.54
C THR A 26 21.10 6.90 7.67
N PRO A 27 19.92 6.48 8.14
CA PRO A 27 18.96 5.78 7.30
C PRO A 27 18.59 6.66 6.11
N GLN A 28 18.55 6.07 4.92
CA GLN A 28 18.17 6.79 3.71
C GLN A 28 16.66 7.03 3.73
N SER A 29 16.23 8.29 3.81
CA SER A 29 14.81 8.65 3.92
C SER A 29 13.96 8.13 2.75
N THR A 30 14.55 7.94 1.57
CA THR A 30 13.87 7.36 0.40
C THR A 30 13.52 5.88 0.54
N ASN A 31 14.12 5.17 1.51
CA ASN A 31 13.80 3.78 1.82
C ASN A 31 12.74 3.62 2.91
N ILE A 32 12.29 4.72 3.53
CA ILE A 32 11.20 4.67 4.51
C ILE A 32 9.91 4.40 3.75
N LYS A 33 9.33 3.22 3.94
CA LYS A 33 8.07 2.83 3.31
C LYS A 33 6.92 3.53 4.03
N TYR A 34 6.08 4.21 3.26
CA TYR A 34 4.83 4.80 3.71
C TYR A 34 3.82 4.75 2.56
N SER A 35 2.53 4.88 2.88
CA SER A 35 1.48 5.03 1.87
C SER A 35 1.47 6.47 1.39
N ALA A 36 2.02 6.72 0.20
CA ALA A 36 2.16 8.07 -0.37
C ALA A 36 0.91 8.55 -1.13
N ALA A 37 -0.22 7.88 -0.91
CA ALA A 37 -1.50 8.11 -1.56
C ALA A 37 -2.63 8.07 -0.51
N ASP A 38 -3.86 8.31 -0.94
CA ASP A 38 -5.01 8.43 -0.03
C ASP A 38 -5.39 7.10 0.66
N GLY A 39 -5.02 5.96 0.06
CA GLY A 39 -5.18 4.62 0.63
C GLY A 39 -3.97 4.11 1.40
N VAL A 40 -4.05 2.83 1.83
CA VAL A 40 -2.99 2.14 2.56
C VAL A 40 -2.36 1.01 1.75
N ASN A 41 -1.04 0.82 1.87
CA ASN A 41 -0.38 -0.38 1.34
C ASN A 41 -0.49 -1.52 2.36
N ILE A 42 -0.86 -2.70 1.89
CA ILE A 42 -0.83 -3.91 2.72
C ILE A 42 0.61 -4.43 2.75
N PRO A 43 1.16 -4.83 3.91
CA PRO A 43 2.54 -5.28 3.97
C PRO A 43 2.81 -6.51 3.09
N ASP A 44 3.96 -6.49 2.42
CA ASP A 44 4.37 -7.53 1.47
C ASP A 44 4.75 -8.86 2.14
N SER A 45 4.94 -8.85 3.46
CA SER A 45 5.28 -10.06 4.23
C SER A 45 4.17 -11.10 4.26
N ASP A 46 2.96 -10.73 3.83
CA ASP A 46 1.73 -11.44 4.18
C ASP A 46 1.15 -12.22 2.98
N GLY A 47 1.90 -12.30 1.87
CA GLY A 47 1.62 -13.25 0.79
C GLY A 47 2.26 -12.91 -0.57
N PRO A 48 2.01 -13.74 -1.61
CA PRO A 48 2.58 -13.57 -2.94
C PRO A 48 2.08 -12.34 -3.73
N LEU A 49 0.94 -11.74 -3.35
CA LEU A 49 0.36 -10.58 -4.00
C LEU A 49 0.78 -9.29 -3.29
N GLU A 50 1.18 -8.30 -4.07
CA GLU A 50 1.45 -6.96 -3.60
C GLU A 50 0.18 -6.10 -3.73
N ILE A 51 -0.37 -5.64 -2.61
CA ILE A 51 -1.59 -4.82 -2.57
C ILE A 51 -1.21 -3.38 -2.21
N ARG A 52 -1.58 -2.44 -3.06
CA ARG A 52 -1.17 -1.04 -2.99
C ARG A 52 -2.37 -0.11 -3.00
N ASN A 53 -2.27 0.95 -2.21
CA ASN A 53 -3.25 2.03 -2.17
C ASN A 53 -4.70 1.52 -2.00
N ALA A 54 -4.92 0.61 -1.05
CA ALA A 54 -6.26 0.18 -0.68
C ALA A 54 -7.02 1.35 -0.06
N VAL A 55 -8.13 1.74 -0.67
CA VAL A 55 -9.04 2.79 -0.24
C VAL A 55 -10.46 2.37 -0.61
N VAL A 56 -11.44 2.69 0.24
CA VAL A 56 -12.86 2.49 -0.08
C VAL A 56 -13.45 3.83 -0.51
N ILE A 57 -14.09 3.86 -1.67
CA ILE A 57 -14.90 5.00 -2.11
C ILE A 57 -16.37 4.63 -1.86
N ALA A 58 -17.02 5.33 -0.93
CA ALA A 58 -18.36 4.99 -0.45
C ALA A 58 -19.44 5.98 -0.89
N THR A 59 -20.68 5.51 -0.84
CA THR A 59 -21.88 6.35 -0.89
C THR A 59 -21.93 7.27 0.34
N GLU A 60 -22.67 8.38 0.24
CA GLU A 60 -22.72 9.40 1.31
C GLU A 60 -23.26 8.85 2.65
N ASP A 61 -24.17 7.87 2.57
CA ASP A 61 -24.75 7.20 3.74
C ASP A 61 -23.81 6.16 4.38
N GLY A 62 -22.75 5.74 3.67
CA GLY A 62 -21.78 4.73 4.10
C GLY A 62 -22.27 3.28 4.01
N SER A 63 -23.40 3.03 3.34
CA SER A 63 -23.99 1.68 3.24
C SER A 63 -23.27 0.80 2.22
N THR A 64 -22.73 1.40 1.16
CA THR A 64 -22.08 0.71 0.05
C THR A 64 -20.75 1.38 -0.26
N GLY A 65 -19.73 0.59 -0.59
CA GLY A 65 -18.44 1.10 -1.04
C GLY A 65 -17.83 0.30 -2.18
N ASN A 66 -16.86 0.91 -2.85
CA ASN A 66 -16.03 0.30 -3.86
C ASN A 66 -14.59 0.28 -3.32
N LEU A 67 -14.02 -0.91 -3.15
CA LEU A 67 -12.60 -1.06 -2.87
C LEU A 67 -11.81 -0.76 -4.14
N VAL A 68 -11.00 0.28 -4.05
CA VAL A 68 -10.04 0.72 -5.06
C VAL A 68 -8.65 0.39 -4.53
N ALA A 69 -7.87 -0.33 -5.34
CA ALA A 69 -6.52 -0.77 -5.00
C ALA A 69 -5.79 -1.21 -6.27
N ALA A 70 -4.46 -1.21 -6.23
CA ALA A 70 -3.65 -1.91 -7.22
C ALA A 70 -3.13 -3.22 -6.62
N ILE A 71 -3.32 -4.32 -7.35
CA ILE A 71 -2.91 -5.66 -6.98
C ILE A 71 -1.94 -6.15 -8.05
N VAL A 72 -0.70 -6.41 -7.63
CA VAL A 72 0.36 -6.92 -8.51
C VAL A 72 0.69 -8.34 -8.10
N ASN A 73 0.74 -9.25 -9.06
CA ASN A 73 1.21 -10.60 -8.85
C ASN A 73 2.59 -10.78 -9.49
N PRO A 74 3.69 -10.61 -8.75
CA PRO A 74 5.04 -10.79 -9.28
C PRO A 74 5.42 -12.27 -9.48
N THR A 75 4.55 -13.23 -9.12
CA THR A 75 4.85 -14.66 -9.20
C THR A 75 4.61 -15.24 -10.60
N ASP A 76 5.08 -16.47 -10.80
CA ASP A 76 4.90 -17.25 -12.04
C ASP A 76 3.61 -18.09 -12.05
N ARG A 77 2.72 -17.92 -11.05
CA ARG A 77 1.45 -18.62 -10.92
C ARG A 77 0.32 -17.64 -10.67
N SER A 78 -0.90 -18.01 -11.02
CA SER A 78 -2.07 -17.22 -10.63
C SER A 78 -2.35 -17.40 -9.14
N GLU A 79 -2.65 -16.30 -8.47
CA GLU A 79 -2.97 -16.28 -7.04
C GLU A 79 -4.36 -15.64 -6.85
N THR A 80 -5.02 -15.95 -5.74
CA THR A 80 -6.33 -15.39 -5.39
C THR A 80 -6.17 -14.46 -4.20
N LEU A 81 -6.68 -13.23 -4.31
CA LEU A 81 -6.89 -12.34 -3.19
C LEU A 81 -8.27 -12.61 -2.59
N THR A 82 -8.33 -12.82 -1.28
CA THR A 82 -9.57 -12.80 -0.50
C THR A 82 -9.54 -11.60 0.44
N VAL A 83 -10.62 -10.82 0.45
CA VAL A 83 -10.79 -9.67 1.32
C VAL A 83 -12.01 -9.89 2.20
N GLU A 84 -11.80 -9.79 3.51
CA GLU A 84 -12.86 -9.98 4.50
C GLU A 84 -13.09 -8.69 5.28
N ILE A 85 -14.37 -8.40 5.52
CA ILE A 85 -14.86 -7.25 6.27
C ILE A 85 -15.90 -7.80 7.24
N GLU A 86 -15.92 -7.30 8.48
CA GLU A 86 -16.91 -7.75 9.45
C GLU A 86 -18.34 -7.49 8.93
N GLY A 87 -19.17 -8.54 8.92
CA GLY A 87 -20.57 -8.42 8.50
C GLY A 87 -20.83 -8.45 6.99
N VAL A 88 -19.78 -8.53 6.15
CA VAL A 88 -19.89 -8.61 4.69
C VAL A 88 -19.41 -9.98 4.19
N GLU A 89 -19.98 -10.47 3.08
CA GLU A 89 -19.49 -11.68 2.43
C GLU A 89 -18.05 -11.48 1.90
N PRO A 90 -17.16 -12.49 2.02
CA PRO A 90 -15.79 -12.37 1.52
C PRO A 90 -15.73 -12.06 0.03
N LEU A 91 -14.96 -11.03 -0.33
CA LEU A 91 -14.72 -10.65 -1.71
C LEU A 91 -13.50 -11.41 -2.23
N THR A 92 -13.58 -11.96 -3.45
CA THR A 92 -12.48 -12.72 -4.04
C THR A 92 -12.12 -12.21 -5.42
N LEU A 93 -10.82 -12.16 -5.70
CA LEU A 93 -10.27 -11.69 -6.97
C LEU A 93 -9.11 -12.59 -7.39
N ARG A 94 -9.18 -13.15 -8.60
CA ARG A 94 -8.08 -13.93 -9.18
C ARG A 94 -7.14 -13.00 -9.95
N VAL A 95 -5.84 -13.10 -9.68
CA VAL A 95 -4.80 -12.34 -10.37
C VAL A 95 -3.88 -13.30 -11.13
N GLY A 96 -3.72 -13.08 -12.43
CA GLY A 96 -2.86 -13.90 -13.28
C GLY A 96 -1.38 -13.83 -12.87
N ALA A 97 -0.58 -14.77 -13.38
CA ALA A 97 0.87 -14.76 -13.13
C ALA A 97 1.52 -13.56 -13.84
N GLY A 98 2.32 -12.77 -13.14
CA GLY A 98 2.94 -11.57 -13.70
C GLY A 98 1.96 -10.43 -14.02
N ASP A 99 0.68 -10.56 -13.67
CA ASP A 99 -0.35 -9.57 -13.97
C ASP A 99 -0.45 -8.47 -12.93
N GLN A 100 -1.02 -7.34 -13.35
CA GLN A 100 -1.38 -6.22 -12.49
C GLN A 100 -2.82 -5.79 -12.77
N LEU A 101 -3.64 -5.80 -11.72
CA LEU A 101 -5.00 -5.27 -11.72
C LEU A 101 -5.05 -3.99 -10.91
N SER A 102 -5.55 -2.91 -11.50
CA SER A 102 -5.85 -1.64 -10.84
C SER A 102 -7.37 -1.51 -10.79
N LEU A 103 -7.93 -1.88 -9.64
CA LEU A 103 -9.36 -1.77 -9.34
C LEU A 103 -9.79 -0.29 -9.39
N GLY A 104 -10.87 0.00 -10.10
CA GLY A 104 -11.31 1.38 -10.39
C GLY A 104 -10.56 2.04 -11.54
N ALA A 105 -9.72 1.31 -12.29
CA ALA A 105 -9.05 1.83 -13.48
C ALA A 105 -9.08 0.82 -14.64
N ASN A 106 -8.13 -0.12 -14.71
CA ASN A 106 -8.11 -1.15 -15.76
C ASN A 106 -8.86 -2.43 -15.35
N ALA A 107 -9.32 -2.51 -14.10
CA ALA A 107 -10.21 -3.53 -13.58
C ALA A 107 -11.35 -2.85 -12.80
N GLU A 108 -12.52 -3.50 -12.75
CA GLU A 108 -13.65 -3.00 -11.97
C GLU A 108 -13.30 -2.94 -10.48
N PRO A 109 -13.78 -1.93 -9.74
CA PRO A 109 -13.64 -1.92 -8.29
C PRO A 109 -14.35 -3.13 -7.67
N LEU A 110 -13.87 -3.57 -6.50
CA LEU A 110 -14.59 -4.61 -5.76
C LEU A 110 -15.68 -3.94 -4.92
N ARG A 111 -16.94 -4.17 -5.29
CA ARG A 111 -18.10 -3.66 -4.57
C ARG A 111 -18.24 -4.32 -3.20
N ILE A 112 -18.55 -3.52 -2.20
CA ILE A 112 -18.81 -3.87 -0.81
C ILE A 112 -20.23 -3.43 -0.49
N ASP A 113 -21.17 -4.38 -0.46
CA ASP A 113 -22.53 -4.14 0.02
C ASP A 113 -22.58 -4.35 1.55
N GLY A 114 -23.15 -3.40 2.29
CA GLY A 114 -23.24 -3.49 3.75
C GLY A 114 -21.97 -3.03 4.49
N LEU A 115 -21.22 -2.08 3.94
CA LEU A 115 -19.96 -1.55 4.48
C LEU A 115 -20.08 -0.99 5.92
N ASP A 116 -21.23 -0.41 6.26
CA ASP A 116 -21.51 0.26 7.55
C ASP A 116 -20.41 1.22 8.03
N ALA A 117 -19.80 1.97 7.11
CA ALA A 117 -18.74 2.93 7.41
C ALA A 117 -18.90 4.19 6.55
N LYS A 118 -18.95 5.35 7.21
CA LYS A 118 -19.11 6.65 6.54
C LYS A 118 -17.79 7.18 6.00
N PRO A 119 -17.81 7.98 4.91
CA PRO A 119 -16.66 8.76 4.48
C PRO A 119 -16.01 9.55 5.63
N GLY A 120 -14.69 9.51 5.70
CA GLY A 120 -13.87 10.05 6.79
C GLY A 120 -13.55 9.06 7.92
N ALA A 121 -14.18 7.87 7.93
CA ALA A 121 -13.83 6.78 8.83
C ALA A 121 -12.76 5.86 8.23
N THR A 122 -12.37 4.85 9.00
CA THR A 122 -11.60 3.69 8.53
C THR A 122 -12.40 2.43 8.78
N VAL A 123 -12.34 1.48 7.84
CA VAL A 123 -12.88 0.14 7.99
C VAL A 123 -11.73 -0.86 8.16
N THR A 124 -11.83 -1.74 9.14
CA THR A 124 -10.84 -2.79 9.36
C THR A 124 -11.10 -3.92 8.37
N MET A 125 -10.12 -4.22 7.52
CA MET A 125 -10.24 -5.22 6.46
C MET A 125 -9.10 -6.24 6.58
N TYR A 126 -9.41 -7.51 6.37
CA TYR A 126 -8.43 -8.59 6.34
C TYR A 126 -8.15 -8.99 4.88
N PHE A 127 -6.88 -9.00 4.50
CA PHE A 127 -6.42 -9.32 3.15
C PHE A 127 -5.61 -10.60 3.18
N GLN A 128 -6.15 -11.66 2.59
CA GLN A 128 -5.46 -12.93 2.41
C GLN A 128 -4.99 -13.08 0.97
N SER A 129 -3.69 -13.19 0.77
CA SER A 129 -3.08 -13.41 -0.54
C SER A 129 -2.73 -14.89 -0.71
N GLY A 130 -3.42 -15.58 -1.62
CA GLY A 130 -3.26 -17.02 -1.84
C GLY A 130 -3.56 -17.81 -0.57
N ASP A 131 -2.69 -18.76 -0.24
CA ASP A 131 -2.78 -19.57 0.99
C ASP A 131 -1.93 -19.01 2.15
N ALA A 132 -1.39 -17.79 2.01
CA ALA A 132 -0.58 -17.17 3.05
C ALA A 132 -1.45 -16.70 4.24
N ILE A 133 -0.80 -16.47 5.39
CA ILE A 133 -1.44 -15.78 6.50
C ILE A 133 -1.64 -14.32 6.06
N GLY A 134 -2.89 -13.92 5.92
CA GLY A 134 -3.24 -12.55 5.54
C GLY A 134 -2.94 -11.51 6.62
N ALA A 135 -3.14 -10.25 6.27
CA ALA A 135 -2.95 -9.11 7.15
C ALA A 135 -4.20 -8.26 7.30
N THR A 136 -4.34 -7.70 8.49
CA THR A 136 -5.37 -6.72 8.81
C THR A 136 -4.84 -5.31 8.58
N ALA A 137 -5.64 -4.46 7.94
CA ALA A 137 -5.36 -3.05 7.78
C ALA A 137 -6.62 -2.20 8.03
N ASP A 138 -6.42 -1.01 8.60
CA ASP A 138 -7.44 0.01 8.68
C ASP A 138 -7.44 0.81 7.38
N VAL A 139 -8.44 0.54 6.54
CA VAL A 139 -8.56 1.11 5.20
C VAL A 139 -9.43 2.37 5.27
N PRO A 140 -8.97 3.52 4.76
CA PRO A 140 -9.74 4.75 4.78
C PRO A 140 -10.96 4.66 3.86
N VAL A 141 -12.07 5.24 4.31
CA VAL A 141 -13.31 5.39 3.55
C VAL A 141 -13.43 6.85 3.11
N LEU A 142 -13.52 7.09 1.81
CA LEU A 142 -13.66 8.41 1.20
C LEU A 142 -14.98 8.48 0.41
N ASP A 143 -15.29 9.67 -0.11
CA ASP A 143 -16.47 9.92 -0.94
C ASP A 143 -16.07 10.42 -2.35
N GLY A 144 -17.09 10.64 -3.18
CA GLY A 144 -16.95 11.21 -4.53
C GLY A 144 -16.90 12.74 -4.59
N THR A 145 -16.69 13.45 -3.47
CA THR A 145 -16.67 14.93 -3.48
C THR A 145 -15.52 15.48 -4.32
N LEU A 146 -14.42 14.72 -4.43
CA LEU A 146 -13.32 15.00 -5.33
C LEU A 146 -13.63 14.44 -6.72
N SER A 147 -13.52 15.28 -7.75
CA SER A 147 -13.91 14.93 -9.13
C SER A 147 -13.28 13.64 -9.68
N TYR A 148 -12.08 13.27 -9.21
CA TYR A 148 -11.39 12.05 -9.66
C TYR A 148 -11.85 10.77 -8.94
N TYR A 149 -12.71 10.91 -7.91
CA TYR A 149 -13.37 9.81 -7.21
C TYR A 149 -14.87 9.70 -7.53
N ALA A 150 -15.46 10.71 -8.17
CA ALA A 150 -16.88 10.71 -8.50
C ALA A 150 -17.31 9.45 -9.26
N ASP A 151 -16.52 9.02 -10.26
CA ASP A 151 -16.80 7.82 -11.07
C ASP A 151 -16.48 6.50 -10.35
N LEU A 152 -15.94 6.56 -9.13
CA LEU A 152 -15.62 5.38 -8.30
C LEU A 152 -16.65 5.16 -7.20
N VAL A 153 -17.58 6.11 -6.99
CA VAL A 153 -18.70 5.92 -6.06
C VAL A 153 -19.61 4.81 -6.61
N PRO A 154 -20.05 3.85 -5.78
CA PRO A 154 -20.98 2.82 -6.22
C PRO A 154 -22.27 3.42 -6.76
N GLU A 155 -22.78 2.91 -7.88
CA GLU A 155 -24.13 3.23 -8.34
C GLU A 155 -25.16 2.60 -7.37
N GLU A 156 -26.26 3.32 -7.13
CA GLU A 156 -27.43 2.78 -6.42
C GLU A 156 -28.21 1.87 -7.39
N ASP A 157 -28.61 0.68 -6.93
CA ASP A 157 -29.44 -0.27 -7.71
C ASP A 157 -30.90 0.22 -7.86
#